data_AF-A0A2E1ECG1-F1
#
_entry.id   AF-A0A2E1ECG1-F1
#
_cell.length_a   1.000
_cell.length_b   1.000
_cell.length_c   1.000
_cell.angle_alpha   90.00
_cell.angle_beta   90.00
_cell.angle_gamma   90.00
#
_symmetry.space_group_name_H-M   'P 1'
#
loop_
_entity.id
_entity.type
_entity.pdbx_description
1 polymer ?
#
loop_
_entity_poly.entity_id
_entity_poly.type
_entity_poly.pdbx_seq_one_letter_code
_entity_poly.pdbx_strand_id
1 'polypeptide(L)' 'MPDLKLSKLPDRTPVKITVTVTPELNKALQAYAELYRETYGEAEPVAELIPYMLESFLAADRGFAKARRERSSPKRG' A
#
# COMPACT_ATOMS: atom_id res chain seq x y z
N MET A 1 20.28 23.62 -23.10
CA MET A 1 18.93 23.44 -22.52
C MET A 1 19.04 23.77 -21.04
N PRO A 2 18.09 24.49 -20.43
CA PRO A 2 18.24 24.90 -19.03
C PRO A 2 18.27 23.68 -18.10
N ASP A 3 19.33 23.57 -17.30
CA ASP A 3 19.47 22.54 -16.27
C ASP A 3 18.56 22.89 -15.09
N LEU A 4 17.36 22.30 -15.06
CA LEU A 4 16.47 22.40 -13.92
C LEU A 4 17.05 21.60 -12.75
N LYS A 5 17.25 22.27 -11.60
CA LYS A 5 17.66 21.62 -10.34
C LYS A 5 16.63 20.59 -9.84
N LEU A 6 15.39 20.69 -10.29
CA LEU A 6 14.32 19.75 -9.99
C LEU A 6 14.23 18.71 -11.10
N SER A 7 14.57 17.45 -10.77
CA SER A 7 14.33 16.32 -11.65
C SER A 7 12.84 16.13 -11.89
N LYS A 8 12.48 15.51 -13.03
CA LYS A 8 11.10 15.11 -13.32
C LYS A 8 10.51 14.37 -12.11
N LEU A 9 9.35 14.82 -11.66
CA LEU A 9 8.64 14.18 -10.56
C LEU A 9 8.28 12.74 -10.95
N PRO A 10 8.24 11.81 -9.98
CA PRO A 10 7.78 10.45 -10.26
C PRO A 10 6.35 10.47 -10.80
N ASP A 11 5.98 9.42 -11.54
CA ASP A 11 4.58 9.22 -11.91
C ASP A 11 3.76 9.04 -10.63
N ARG A 12 2.71 9.85 -10.52
CA ARG A 12 1.78 9.90 -9.38
C ARG A 12 0.36 9.52 -9.82
N THR A 13 0.21 8.98 -11.02
CA THR A 13 -1.09 8.56 -11.54
C THR A 13 -1.62 7.42 -10.66
N PRO A 14 -2.77 7.59 -10.00
CA PRO A 14 -3.36 6.54 -9.17
C PRO A 14 -3.75 5.34 -10.03
N VAL A 15 -3.48 4.13 -9.53
CA VAL A 15 -3.90 2.89 -10.19
C VAL A 15 -5.09 2.31 -9.43
N LYS A 16 -6.22 2.14 -10.14
CA LYS A 16 -7.41 1.49 -9.57
C LYS A 16 -7.29 -0.03 -9.70
N ILE A 17 -7.40 -0.73 -8.57
CA ILE A 17 -7.45 -2.19 -8.51
C ILE A 17 -8.83 -2.60 -7.97
N THR A 18 -9.55 -3.44 -8.71
CA THR A 18 -10.82 -4.03 -8.24
C THR A 18 -10.55 -5.43 -7.72
N VAL A 19 -11.04 -5.75 -6.52
CA VAL A 19 -10.88 -7.07 -5.89
C VAL A 19 -12.23 -7.63 -5.44
N THR A 20 -12.35 -8.96 -5.45
CA THR A 20 -13.46 -9.68 -4.82
C THR A 20 -12.93 -10.34 -3.55
N VAL A 21 -13.63 -10.15 -2.44
CA VAL A 21 -13.26 -10.72 -1.13
C VAL A 21 -14.32 -11.71 -0.67
N THR A 22 -13.93 -12.66 0.18
CA THR A 22 -14.89 -13.59 0.80
C THR A 22 -15.78 -12.84 1.81
N PRO A 23 -16.99 -13.36 2.11
CA PRO A 23 -17.84 -12.78 3.14
C PRO A 23 -17.15 -12.65 4.51
N GLU A 24 -16.32 -13.62 4.87
CA GLU A 24 -15.56 -13.63 6.13
C GLU A 24 -14.55 -12.49 6.18
N LEU A 25 -13.81 -12.28 5.09
CA LEU A 25 -12.86 -11.17 5.01
C LEU A 25 -13.58 -9.82 5.03
N ASN A 26 -14.72 -9.69 4.35
CA ASN A 26 -15.52 -8.46 4.42
C ASN A 26 -15.97 -8.14 5.86
N LYS A 27 -16.45 -9.14 6.62
CA LYS A 27 -16.82 -8.96 8.03
C LYS A 27 -15.63 -8.52 8.88
N ALA A 28 -14.46 -9.12 8.68
CA ALA A 28 -13.25 -8.75 9.41
C ALA A 28 -12.80 -7.32 9.09
N LEU A 29 -12.88 -6.90 7.82
CA LEU A 29 -12.56 -5.54 7.40
C LEU A 29 -13.52 -4.50 8.01
N GLN A 30 -14.82 -4.81 8.08
CA GLN A 30 -15.81 -3.95 8.72
C GLN A 30 -15.53 -3.79 10.22
N ALA A 31 -15.28 -4.90 10.93
CA ALA A 31 -14.90 -4.86 12.34
C ALA A 31 -13.60 -4.06 12.58
N TYR A 32 -12.62 -4.17 11.69
CA TYR A 32 -11.41 -3.36 11.79
C TYR A 32 -11.69 -1.86 11.64
N ALA A 33 -12.55 -1.47 10.68
CA ALA A 33 -12.91 -0.07 10.48
C ALA A 33 -13.67 0.51 11.70
N GLU A 34 -14.52 -0.29 12.34
CA GLU A 34 -15.18 0.09 13.60
C GLU A 34 -14.17 0.32 14.72
N LEU A 35 -13.21 -0.59 14.89
CA LEU A 35 -12.15 -0.45 15.88
C LEU A 35 -11.24 0.74 15.59
N TYR A 36 -10.93 1.01 14.32
CA TYR A 36 -10.16 2.19 13.91
C TYR A 36 -10.87 3.47 14.37
N ARG A 37 -12.19 3.57 14.10
CA ARG A 37 -13.01 4.69 14.57
C ARG A 37 -13.03 4.81 16.09
N GLU A 38 -13.17 3.71 16.82
CA GLU A 38 -13.13 3.73 18.27
C GLU A 38 -11.78 4.19 18.82
N THR A 39 -10.69 3.81 18.15
CA THR A 39 -9.32 4.12 18.57
C THR A 39 -8.95 5.58 18.29
N TYR A 40 -9.33 6.10 17.13
CA TYR A 40 -8.87 7.42 16.65
C TYR A 40 -9.98 8.48 16.62
N GLY A 41 -11.22 8.11 16.89
CA GLY A 41 -12.39 9.00 16.82
C GLY A 41 -12.84 9.34 15.39
N GLU A 42 -12.22 8.74 14.38
CA GLU A 42 -12.43 9.06 12.96
C GLU A 42 -12.90 7.82 12.18
N ALA A 43 -14.03 7.96 11.49
CA ALA A 43 -14.61 6.89 10.69
C ALA A 43 -14.07 6.95 9.26
N GLU A 44 -13.38 5.89 8.84
CA GLU A 44 -12.87 5.76 7.48
C GLU A 44 -13.51 4.56 6.76
N PRO A 45 -13.89 4.70 5.47
CA PRO A 45 -14.34 3.58 4.67
C PRO A 45 -13.24 2.51 4.58
N VAL A 46 -13.64 1.23 4.59
CA VAL A 46 -12.73 0.10 4.36
C VAL A 46 -11.87 0.30 3.10
N ALA A 47 -12.45 0.86 2.03
CA ALA A 47 -11.75 1.14 0.79
C ALA A 47 -10.57 2.12 0.94
N GLU A 48 -10.67 3.08 1.85
CA GLU A 48 -9.61 4.04 2.15
C GLU A 48 -8.56 3.46 3.10
N LEU A 49 -8.95 2.52 3.96
CA LEU A 49 -8.03 1.81 4.85
C LEU A 49 -7.18 0.76 4.13
N ILE A 50 -7.73 0.09 3.10
CA ILE A 50 -7.08 -1.00 2.38
C ILE A 50 -5.69 -0.62 1.82
N PRO A 51 -5.50 0.53 1.13
CA PRO A 51 -4.19 0.94 0.65
C PRO A 51 -3.12 0.95 1.76
N TYR A 52 -3.42 1.56 2.91
CA TYR A 52 -2.50 1.63 4.04
C TYR A 52 -2.24 0.25 4.68
N MET A 53 -3.26 -0.61 4.74
CA MET A 53 -3.10 -1.99 5.19
C MET A 53 -2.15 -2.76 4.26
N LEU A 54 -2.31 -2.63 2.95
CA LEU A 54 -1.46 -3.30 1.95
C LEU A 54 -0.02 -2.77 1.97
N GLU A 55 0.16 -1.45 2.11
CA GLU A 55 1.49 -0.85 2.28
C GLU A 55 2.18 -1.38 3.54
N SER A 56 1.46 -1.39 4.66
CA SER A 56 1.97 -1.92 5.93
C SER A 56 2.33 -3.40 5.84
N PHE A 57 1.49 -4.20 5.18
CA PHE A 57 1.73 -5.62 4.93
C PHE A 57 3.01 -5.83 4.11
N LEU A 58 3.16 -5.13 2.98
CA LEU A 58 4.33 -5.23 2.11
C LEU A 58 5.61 -4.74 2.79
N ALA A 59 5.51 -3.69 3.62
CA ALA A 59 6.64 -3.17 4.38
C ALA A 59 7.10 -4.14 5.49
N ALA A 60 6.16 -4.84 6.13
CA ALA A 60 6.44 -5.80 7.19
C ALA A 60 6.99 -7.14 6.66
N ASP A 61 6.72 -7.51 5.40
CA ASP A 61 7.20 -8.74 4.79
C ASP A 61 8.71 -8.67 4.44
N ARG A 62 9.55 -9.19 5.35
CA ARG A 62 11.00 -9.29 5.16
C ARG A 62 11.40 -10.17 3.98
N GLY A 63 10.63 -11.22 3.69
CA GLY A 63 10.88 -12.13 2.56
C GLY A 63 10.68 -11.40 1.24
N PHE A 64 9.58 -10.66 1.12
CA PHE A 64 9.32 -9.76 0.00
C PHE A 64 10.43 -8.71 -0.14
N ALA A 65 10.81 -8.04 0.94
CA ALA A 65 11.85 -7.01 0.91
C ALA A 65 13.21 -7.55 0.42
N LYS A 66 13.61 -8.76 0.88
CA LYS A 66 14.83 -9.43 0.41
C LYS A 66 14.75 -9.75 -1.09
N ALA A 67 13.68 -10.41 -1.53
CA ALA A 67 13.51 -10.79 -2.92
C ALA A 67 13.44 -9.58 -3.87
N ARG A 68 12.84 -8.47 -3.43
CA ARG A 68 12.79 -7.22 -4.19
C ARG A 68 14.19 -6.61 -4.37
N ARG A 69 15.03 -6.59 -3.32
CA ARG A 69 16.42 -6.09 -3.40
C ARG A 69 17.30 -6.93 -4.33
N GLU A 70 17.14 -8.25 -4.27
CA GLU A 70 17.88 -9.19 -5.13
C GLU A 70 17.52 -8.99 -6.61
N ARG A 71 16.25 -8.70 -6.92
CA ARG A 71 15.80 -8.39 -8.30
C ARG A 71 16.16 -6.98 -8.76
N SER A 72 16.25 -6.00 -7.87
CA SER A 72 16.56 -4.60 -8.23
C SER A 72 18.05 -4.30 -8.32
N SER A 73 18.90 -5.18 -7.78
CA SER A 73 20.35 -5.05 -7.93
C SER A 73 20.71 -5.43 -9.36
N PRO A 74 21.36 -4.54 -10.15
CA PRO A 74 21.85 -4.94 -11.46
C PRO A 74 22.79 -6.11 -11.24
N LYS A 75 22.53 -7.21 -11.95
CA LYS A 75 23.45 -8.35 -12.03
C LYS A 75 24.79 -7.75 -12.47
N ARG A 76 25.74 -7.63 -11.53
CA ARG A 76 27.13 -7.27 -11.87
C ARG A 76 27.64 -8.41 -12.74
N GLY A 77 27.59 -8.22 -14.05
CA GLY A 77 28.13 -9.07 -15.09
C GLY A 77 28.87 -8.18 -16.07
#